data_AF-A0ABD0Z8T3-F1
#
_entry.id   AF-A0ABD0Z8T3-F1
#
_cell.length_a   1.000
_cell.length_b   1.000
_cell.length_c   1.000
_cell.angle_alpha   90.00
_cell.angle_beta   90.00
_cell.angle_gamma   90.00
#
_symmetry.space_group_name_H-M   'P 1'
#
loop_
_entity.id
_entity.type
_entity.pdbx_description
1 polymer ?
#
loop_
_entity_poly.entity_id
_entity_poly.type
_entity_poly.pdbx_seq_one_letter_code
_entity_poly.pdbx_strand_id
1 'polypeptide(L)'
;MNRLKEAPKSLAYEVICTNVSMGKSLTYLSNHKNPQVRSEGKLLWTLWLQILYASGRERSGNKETPVKISTDSMKKTGDSKRDKVREILHTSLAKVATEVLETEMKKRVVSCDPWMVAVSVESAMFEKLGCLVGSQKAKYRSILFNMGDSNNPDLRRKVLIGEINGERLVTMDREEMGSEKIQKEVQRIKEKARFKEETGINKMLHSADLIMT
;
A
#
# COMPACT_ATOMS: atom_id res chain seq x y z
N MET A 1 16.89 10.98 -6.33
CA MET A 1 17.97 11.57 -7.16
C MET A 1 17.66 11.50 -8.67
N ASN A 2 16.39 11.50 -9.09
CA ASN A 2 16.02 11.31 -10.51
C ASN A 2 15.90 12.63 -11.31
N ARG A 3 16.14 13.80 -10.69
CA ARG A 3 15.92 15.12 -11.31
C ARG A 3 17.16 15.75 -11.96
N LEU A 4 18.35 15.16 -11.83
CA LEU A 4 19.59 15.71 -12.36
C LEU A 4 19.84 15.39 -13.84
N LYS A 5 19.04 14.50 -14.44
CA LYS A 5 19.21 14.06 -15.84
C LYS A 5 18.77 15.09 -16.87
N GLU A 6 17.80 15.93 -16.51
CA GLU A 6 17.23 16.97 -17.37
C GLU A 6 17.85 18.35 -17.13
N ALA A 7 18.73 18.48 -16.12
CA ALA A 7 19.35 19.75 -15.77
C ALA A 7 20.57 20.03 -16.68
N PRO A 8 20.75 21.30 -17.13
CA PRO A 8 21.96 21.70 -17.81
C PRO A 8 23.18 21.46 -16.92
N LYS A 9 24.30 21.03 -17.51
CA LYS A 9 25.53 20.61 -16.79
C LYS A 9 26.05 21.66 -15.79
N SER A 10 25.80 22.94 -16.06
CA SER A 10 26.12 24.07 -15.17
C SER A 10 25.30 24.09 -13.88
N LEU A 11 24.01 23.75 -13.94
CA LEU A 11 23.13 23.70 -12.77
C LEU A 11 23.38 22.43 -11.94
N ALA A 12 23.72 21.32 -12.61
CA ALA A 12 24.14 20.09 -11.93
C ALA A 12 25.43 20.29 -11.11
N TYR A 13 26.36 21.13 -11.60
CA TYR A 13 27.57 21.51 -10.87
C TYR A 13 27.23 22.17 -9.52
N GLU A 14 26.39 23.21 -9.54
CA GLU A 14 26.02 23.96 -8.34
C GLU A 14 25.25 23.11 -7.32
N VAL A 15 24.29 22.29 -7.80
CA VAL A 15 23.47 21.43 -6.93
C VAL A 15 24.30 20.30 -6.30
N ILE A 16 25.27 19.73 -7.01
CA ILE A 16 26.06 18.61 -6.49
C ILE A 16 27.18 19.10 -5.56
N CYS A 17 27.83 20.22 -5.92
CA CYS A 17 28.89 20.82 -5.09
C CYS A 17 28.37 21.31 -3.73
N THR A 18 27.09 21.67 -3.65
CA THR A 18 26.46 22.15 -2.40
C THR A 18 25.86 21.02 -1.55
N ASN A 19 25.24 20.00 -2.17
CA ASN A 19 24.42 19.02 -1.45
C ASN A 19 25.10 17.68 -1.16
N VAL A 20 26.20 17.33 -1.83
CA VAL A 20 26.86 16.03 -1.64
C VAL A 20 28.23 16.21 -0.99
N SER A 21 28.53 15.42 0.04
CA SER A 21 29.83 15.44 0.75
C SER A 21 31.01 15.28 -0.22
N MET A 22 30.89 14.37 -1.20
CA MET A 22 31.89 14.22 -2.26
C MET A 22 32.01 15.43 -3.19
N GLY A 23 30.89 16.14 -3.44
CA GLY A 23 30.89 17.36 -4.26
C GLY A 23 31.73 18.47 -3.62
N LYS A 24 31.61 18.66 -2.30
CA LYS A 24 32.42 19.63 -1.54
C LYS A 24 33.92 19.30 -1.64
N SER A 25 34.32 18.06 -1.42
CA SER A 25 35.73 17.65 -1.54
C SER A 25 36.30 17.88 -2.95
N LEU A 26 35.48 17.64 -3.98
CA LEU A 26 35.92 17.76 -5.37
C LEU A 26 36.05 19.24 -5.82
N THR A 27 35.27 20.16 -5.23
CA THR A 27 35.49 21.61 -5.40
C THR A 27 36.79 22.08 -4.77
N TYR A 28 37.16 21.52 -3.61
CA TYR A 28 38.43 21.84 -2.95
C TYR A 28 39.63 21.43 -3.79
N LEU A 29 39.59 20.23 -4.37
CA LEU A 29 40.64 19.74 -5.27
C LEU A 29 40.72 20.55 -6.58
N SER A 30 39.56 20.93 -7.14
CA SER A 30 39.49 21.69 -8.39
C SER A 30 39.96 23.14 -8.26
N ASN A 31 40.01 23.69 -7.04
CA ASN A 31 40.47 25.04 -6.73
C ASN A 31 41.81 25.07 -5.97
N HIS A 32 42.51 23.95 -5.90
CA HIS A 32 43.75 23.83 -5.13
C HIS A 32 44.89 24.68 -5.72
N LYS A 33 45.78 25.20 -4.85
CA LYS A 33 46.93 26.05 -5.24
C LYS A 33 47.97 25.31 -6.09
N ASN A 34 48.11 24.01 -5.88
CA ASN A 34 49.03 23.16 -6.67
C ASN A 34 48.42 22.85 -8.06
N PRO A 35 49.11 23.19 -9.17
CA PRO A 35 48.59 23.02 -10.52
C PRO A 35 48.32 21.57 -10.91
N GLN A 36 49.10 20.61 -10.40
CA GLN A 36 48.94 19.18 -10.71
C GLN A 36 47.69 18.60 -10.00
N VAL A 37 47.52 18.92 -8.71
CA VAL A 37 46.33 18.55 -7.93
C VAL A 37 45.07 19.16 -8.56
N ARG A 38 45.18 20.38 -9.08
CA ARG A 38 44.10 21.07 -9.78
C ARG A 38 43.71 20.38 -11.09
N SER A 39 44.66 19.95 -11.91
CA SER A 39 44.37 19.24 -13.16
C SER A 39 43.79 17.85 -12.91
N GLU A 40 44.31 17.12 -11.93
CA GLU A 40 43.79 15.80 -11.54
C GLU A 40 42.40 15.90 -10.94
N GLY A 41 42.13 16.92 -10.12
CA GLY A 41 40.81 17.21 -9.56
C GLY A 41 39.76 17.52 -10.65
N LYS A 42 40.13 18.26 -11.69
CA LYS A 42 39.26 18.53 -12.85
C LYS A 42 39.00 17.25 -13.67
N LEU A 43 40.02 16.42 -13.88
CA LEU A 43 39.88 15.15 -14.59
C LEU A 43 38.91 14.21 -13.85
N LEU A 44 39.09 14.09 -12.53
CA LEU A 44 38.21 13.28 -11.68
C LEU A 44 36.76 13.76 -11.72
N TRP A 45 36.53 15.09 -11.71
CA TRP A 45 35.21 15.69 -11.91
C TRP A 45 34.58 15.30 -13.25
N THR A 46 35.33 15.40 -14.34
CA THR A 46 34.81 15.07 -15.67
C THR A 46 34.45 13.60 -15.81
N LEU A 47 35.28 12.69 -15.28
CA LEU A 47 35.03 11.24 -15.31
C LEU A 47 33.82 10.86 -14.46
N TRP A 48 33.70 11.42 -13.27
CA TRP A 48 32.58 11.12 -12.38
C TRP A 48 31.25 11.65 -12.94
N LEU A 49 31.25 12.84 -13.56
CA LEU A 49 30.08 13.38 -14.25
C LEU A 49 29.68 12.52 -15.46
N GLN A 50 30.65 12.02 -16.22
CA GLN A 50 30.40 11.07 -17.32
C GLN A 50 29.75 9.77 -16.81
N ILE A 51 30.23 9.19 -15.72
CA ILE A 51 29.65 7.97 -15.12
C ILE A 51 28.21 8.22 -14.64
N LEU A 52 27.96 9.38 -14.01
CA LEU A 52 26.63 9.73 -13.50
C LEU A 52 25.59 9.94 -14.62
N TYR A 53 26.00 10.55 -15.74
CA TYR A 53 25.14 10.75 -16.90
C TYR A 53 25.03 9.49 -17.79
N ALA A 54 26.07 8.64 -17.83
CA ALA A 54 26.10 7.43 -18.68
C ALA A 54 25.46 6.18 -18.03
N SER A 55 25.34 6.10 -16.70
CA SER A 55 24.79 4.91 -15.99
C SER A 55 23.26 4.80 -16.07
N GLY A 56 22.70 4.91 -17.28
CA GLY A 56 21.29 5.16 -17.53
C GLY A 56 20.51 4.13 -18.36
N ARG A 57 20.88 2.84 -18.46
CA ARG A 57 20.02 1.68 -18.85
C ARG A 57 20.87 0.37 -18.89
N GLU A 58 20.43 -0.86 -18.56
CA GLU A 58 19.13 -1.54 -18.72
C GLU A 58 18.77 -2.56 -17.62
N ARG A 59 17.48 -2.91 -17.54
CA ARG A 59 16.94 -4.12 -16.90
C ARG A 59 17.32 -5.35 -17.73
N SER A 60 17.91 -6.39 -17.13
CA SER A 60 17.63 -7.80 -17.47
C SER A 60 18.35 -8.76 -16.50
N GLY A 61 17.62 -9.76 -16.00
CA GLY A 61 18.17 -11.09 -15.67
C GLY A 61 18.70 -11.33 -14.25
N ASN A 62 17.85 -11.94 -13.41
CA ASN A 62 18.14 -12.82 -12.27
C ASN A 62 19.61 -13.02 -11.86
N LYS A 63 19.99 -12.50 -10.68
CA LYS A 63 20.70 -13.26 -9.64
C LYS A 63 20.29 -12.76 -8.25
N GLU A 64 19.78 -13.68 -7.45
CA GLU A 64 19.43 -13.53 -6.05
C GLU A 64 20.65 -13.09 -5.23
N THR A 65 20.57 -11.92 -4.58
CA THR A 65 21.15 -11.68 -3.26
C THR A 65 20.28 -10.65 -2.53
N PRO A 66 20.05 -10.79 -1.21
CA PRO A 66 19.03 -10.05 -0.49
C PRO A 66 19.52 -8.62 -0.24
N VAL A 67 19.11 -7.71 -1.11
CA VAL A 67 19.21 -6.27 -0.85
C VAL A 67 18.30 -5.99 0.35
N LYS A 68 18.92 -5.79 1.52
CA LYS A 68 18.33 -5.08 2.65
C LYS A 68 18.04 -3.65 2.18
N ILE A 69 16.95 -3.49 1.44
CA ILE A 69 16.20 -2.24 1.42
C ILE A 69 15.95 -1.96 2.89
N SER A 70 16.38 -0.81 3.40
CA SER A 70 16.04 -0.38 4.77
C SER A 70 14.52 -0.31 4.85
N THR A 71 13.92 -1.44 5.22
CA THR A 71 12.47 -1.65 5.24
C THR A 71 11.81 -0.64 6.16
N ASP A 72 12.54 -0.11 7.14
CA ASP A 72 12.08 0.90 8.10
C ASP A 72 11.53 2.19 7.46
N SER A 73 12.08 2.63 6.31
CA SER A 73 11.56 3.85 5.66
C SER A 73 10.21 3.65 4.96
N MET A 74 9.90 2.43 4.52
CA MET A 74 8.61 2.09 3.91
C MET A 74 7.56 1.73 4.96
N LYS A 75 7.99 1.42 6.20
CA LYS A 75 7.07 1.10 7.31
C LYS A 75 6.39 2.34 7.88
N LYS A 76 7.09 3.47 7.89
CA LYS A 76 6.69 4.68 8.60
C LYS A 76 6.28 5.79 7.63
N THR A 77 5.10 6.34 7.85
CA THR A 77 4.53 7.46 7.09
C THR A 77 4.89 8.80 7.72
N GLY A 78 5.36 8.80 8.98
CA GLY A 78 5.53 9.99 9.81
C GLY A 78 4.27 10.36 10.62
N ASP A 79 3.14 9.67 10.41
CA ASP A 79 1.93 9.77 11.23
C ASP A 79 1.76 8.49 12.06
N SER A 80 1.86 8.64 13.39
CA SER A 80 1.73 7.53 14.35
C SER A 80 0.43 6.75 14.20
N LYS A 81 -0.68 7.40 13.82
CA LYS A 81 -1.96 6.72 13.62
C LYS A 81 -1.93 5.85 12.37
N ARG A 82 -1.37 6.35 11.26
CA ARG A 82 -1.23 5.61 10.00
C ARG A 82 -0.28 4.42 10.17
N ASP A 83 0.80 4.62 10.90
CA ASP A 83 1.77 3.56 11.19
C ASP A 83 1.14 2.44 12.02
N LYS A 84 0.25 2.79 12.96
CA LYS A 84 -0.52 1.78 13.71
C LYS A 84 -1.48 0.99 12.83
N VAL A 85 -2.13 1.64 11.86
CA VAL A 85 -3.00 0.97 10.88
C VAL A 85 -2.19 -0.03 10.05
N ARG A 86 -1.01 0.36 9.55
CA ARG A 86 -0.10 -0.53 8.81
C ARG A 86 0.33 -1.73 9.64
N GLU A 87 0.67 -1.53 10.91
CA GLU A 87 1.07 -2.60 11.82
C GLU A 87 -0.06 -3.61 12.05
N ILE A 88 -1.29 -3.15 12.23
CA ILE A 88 -2.46 -4.03 12.40
C ILE A 88 -2.71 -4.81 11.10
N LEU A 89 -2.69 -4.14 9.95
CA LEU A 89 -2.87 -4.79 8.64
C LEU A 89 -1.80 -5.85 8.39
N HIS A 90 -0.53 -5.53 8.64
CA HIS A 90 0.58 -6.47 8.52
C HIS A 90 0.37 -7.68 9.44
N THR A 91 0.07 -7.45 10.72
CA THR A 91 -0.16 -8.53 11.69
C THR A 91 -1.30 -9.46 11.25
N SER A 92 -2.38 -8.91 10.69
CA SER A 92 -3.47 -9.70 10.14
C SER A 92 -3.04 -10.50 8.92
N LEU A 93 -2.38 -9.87 7.94
CA LEU A 93 -1.94 -10.52 6.70
C LEU A 93 -0.87 -11.60 6.94
N ALA A 94 0.00 -11.42 7.93
CA ALA A 94 1.02 -12.41 8.30
C ALA A 94 0.42 -13.75 8.76
N LYS A 95 -0.78 -13.73 9.35
CA LYS A 95 -1.49 -14.96 9.78
C LYS A 95 -1.91 -15.85 8.60
N VAL A 96 -2.08 -15.28 7.40
CA VAL A 96 -2.50 -16.02 6.20
C VAL A 96 -1.51 -17.12 5.85
N ALA A 97 -0.21 -16.91 6.09
CA ALA A 97 0.82 -17.90 5.83
C ALA A 97 0.63 -19.20 6.64
N THR A 98 0.02 -19.11 7.82
CA THR A 98 -0.27 -20.27 8.69
C THR A 98 -1.63 -20.91 8.42
N GLU A 99 -2.58 -20.16 7.85
CA GLU A 99 -3.97 -20.58 7.68
C GLU A 99 -4.22 -21.31 6.35
N VAL A 100 -3.39 -21.08 5.33
CA VAL A 100 -3.53 -21.72 4.00
C VAL A 100 -2.86 -23.10 4.01
N LEU A 101 -3.68 -24.16 4.01
CA LEU A 101 -3.23 -25.55 3.90
C LEU A 101 -2.88 -25.96 2.45
N GLU A 102 -3.49 -25.33 1.45
CA GLU A 102 -3.35 -25.76 0.06
C GLU A 102 -1.99 -25.35 -0.52
N THR A 103 -1.22 -26.34 -0.99
CA THR A 103 0.20 -26.19 -1.34
C THR A 103 0.46 -25.20 -2.47
N GLU A 104 -0.41 -25.16 -3.49
CA GLU A 104 -0.27 -24.24 -4.63
C GLU A 104 -0.67 -22.81 -4.25
N MET A 105 -1.71 -22.64 -3.46
CA MET A 105 -2.12 -21.33 -2.98
C MET A 105 -1.13 -20.75 -1.97
N LYS A 106 -0.48 -21.61 -1.18
CA LYS A 106 0.60 -21.24 -0.27
C LYS A 106 1.82 -20.67 -1.02
N LYS A 107 2.18 -21.20 -2.18
CA LYS A 107 3.28 -20.64 -3.00
C LYS A 107 2.99 -19.20 -3.43
N ARG A 108 1.75 -18.92 -3.88
CA ARG A 108 1.32 -17.56 -4.25
C ARG A 108 1.34 -16.62 -3.05
N VAL A 109 0.83 -17.07 -1.90
CA VAL A 109 0.82 -16.30 -0.65
C VAL A 109 2.23 -16.01 -0.13
N VAL A 110 3.14 -16.98 -0.18
CA VAL A 110 4.54 -16.82 0.25
C VAL A 110 5.32 -15.89 -0.67
N SER A 111 4.96 -15.82 -1.96
CA SER A 111 5.59 -14.88 -2.90
C SER A 111 5.20 -13.41 -2.65
N CYS A 112 4.14 -13.16 -1.90
CA CYS A 112 3.70 -11.81 -1.56
C CYS A 112 4.32 -11.35 -0.24
N ASP A 113 4.91 -10.15 -0.23
CA ASP A 113 5.35 -9.52 1.03
C ASP A 113 4.13 -8.90 1.74
N PRO A 114 3.72 -9.41 2.93
CA PRO A 114 2.60 -8.86 3.68
C PRO A 114 2.78 -7.38 4.03
N TRP A 115 4.03 -6.93 4.18
CA TRP A 115 4.32 -5.53 4.49
C TRP A 115 3.98 -4.61 3.32
N MET A 116 4.36 -5.01 2.11
CA MET A 116 4.07 -4.26 0.88
C MET A 116 2.57 -4.12 0.65
N VAL A 117 1.83 -5.21 0.86
CA VAL A 117 0.37 -5.20 0.73
C VAL A 117 -0.26 -4.31 1.81
N ALA A 118 0.19 -4.40 3.07
CA ALA A 118 -0.30 -3.54 4.15
C ALA A 118 -0.10 -2.05 3.85
N VAL A 119 1.08 -1.67 3.33
CA VAL A 119 1.38 -0.28 2.93
C VAL A 119 0.48 0.18 1.79
N SER A 120 0.28 -0.67 0.78
CA SER A 120 -0.58 -0.37 -0.37
C SER A 120 -2.04 -0.18 0.05
N VAL A 121 -2.58 -1.11 0.85
CA VAL A 121 -3.95 -1.05 1.38
C VAL A 121 -4.15 0.18 2.25
N GLU A 122 -3.21 0.47 3.16
CA GLU A 122 -3.32 1.65 4.01
C GLU A 122 -3.26 2.96 3.21
N SER A 123 -2.43 3.02 2.17
CA SER A 123 -2.35 4.20 1.30
C SER A 123 -3.68 4.42 0.57
N ALA A 124 -4.28 3.37 0.01
CA ALA A 124 -5.60 3.44 -0.61
C ALA A 124 -6.71 3.84 0.38
N MET A 125 -6.65 3.33 1.62
CA MET A 125 -7.56 3.75 2.69
C MET A 125 -7.41 5.24 2.98
N PHE A 126 -6.18 5.74 3.11
CA PHE A 126 -5.93 7.16 3.39
C PHE A 126 -6.34 8.06 2.22
N GLU A 127 -6.13 7.65 0.98
CA GLU A 127 -6.56 8.42 -0.19
C GLU A 127 -8.08 8.58 -0.28
N LYS A 128 -8.85 7.54 0.06
CA LYS A 128 -10.32 7.55 -0.03
C LYS A 128 -11.00 8.10 1.22
N LEU A 129 -10.52 7.73 2.40
CA LEU A 129 -11.13 8.11 3.69
C LEU A 129 -10.51 9.37 4.29
N GLY A 130 -9.29 9.72 3.89
CA GLY A 130 -8.54 10.83 4.45
C GLY A 130 -7.99 10.55 5.84
N CYS A 131 -7.72 11.64 6.58
CA CYS A 131 -7.21 11.56 7.94
C CYS A 131 -8.20 10.88 8.90
N LEU A 132 -7.67 10.17 9.91
CA LEU A 132 -8.47 9.50 10.94
C LEU A 132 -9.13 10.51 11.91
N VAL A 133 -10.17 11.20 11.43
CA VAL A 133 -10.95 12.20 12.16
C VAL A 133 -12.44 11.88 12.06
N GLY A 134 -13.15 11.96 13.19
CA GLY A 134 -14.62 11.83 13.24
C GLY A 134 -15.17 10.53 12.65
N SER A 135 -16.11 10.68 11.70
CA SER A 135 -16.86 9.59 11.05
C SER A 135 -15.97 8.58 10.32
N GLN A 136 -14.84 9.04 9.77
CA GLN A 136 -13.90 8.16 9.04
C GLN A 136 -13.29 7.09 9.95
N LYS A 137 -13.10 7.42 11.24
CA LYS A 137 -12.55 6.49 12.23
C LYS A 137 -13.45 5.26 12.43
N ALA A 138 -14.75 5.35 12.18
CA ALA A 138 -15.66 4.21 12.26
C ALA A 138 -15.40 3.21 11.11
N LYS A 139 -15.24 3.72 9.88
CA LYS A 139 -14.95 2.89 8.70
C LYS A 139 -13.56 2.23 8.82
N TYR A 140 -12.54 2.97 9.25
CA TYR A 140 -11.22 2.41 9.55
C TYR A 140 -11.30 1.24 10.55
N ARG A 141 -12.02 1.43 11.66
CA ARG A 141 -12.19 0.36 12.65
C ARG A 141 -12.92 -0.85 12.09
N SER A 142 -13.96 -0.62 11.29
CA SER A 142 -14.70 -1.71 10.65
C SER A 142 -13.81 -2.54 9.73
N ILE A 143 -13.01 -1.91 8.87
CA ILE A 143 -12.10 -2.60 7.96
C ILE A 143 -11.04 -3.36 8.75
N LEU A 144 -10.39 -2.72 9.73
CA LEU A 144 -9.37 -3.35 10.55
C LEU A 144 -9.90 -4.53 11.37
N PHE A 145 -11.12 -4.42 11.91
CA PHE A 145 -11.78 -5.49 12.64
C PHE A 145 -12.06 -6.69 11.74
N ASN A 146 -12.64 -6.47 10.54
CA ASN A 146 -12.91 -7.55 9.59
C ASN A 146 -11.61 -8.23 9.10
N MET A 147 -10.55 -7.45 8.84
CA MET A 147 -9.24 -8.00 8.47
C MET A 147 -8.62 -8.83 9.60
N GLY A 148 -8.82 -8.44 10.85
CA GLY A 148 -8.31 -9.13 12.03
C GLY A 148 -9.14 -10.33 12.49
N ASP A 149 -10.31 -10.59 11.90
CA ASP A 149 -11.21 -11.66 12.34
C ASP A 149 -10.69 -13.05 11.96
N SER A 150 -10.24 -13.82 12.95
CA SER A 150 -9.73 -15.19 12.75
C SER A 150 -10.72 -16.11 12.01
N ASN A 151 -12.03 -15.85 12.08
CA ASN A 151 -13.06 -16.64 11.42
C ASN A 151 -13.21 -16.34 9.92
N ASN A 152 -12.47 -15.36 9.38
CA ASN A 152 -12.49 -14.98 7.98
C ASN A 152 -11.08 -14.99 7.34
N PRO A 153 -10.45 -16.18 7.19
CA PRO A 153 -9.16 -16.31 6.51
C PRO A 153 -9.26 -15.96 5.01
N ASP A 154 -10.43 -16.17 4.39
CA ASP A 154 -10.64 -15.92 2.96
C ASP A 154 -10.52 -14.44 2.59
N LEU A 155 -11.10 -13.53 3.38
CA LEU A 155 -10.95 -12.10 3.13
C LEU A 155 -9.47 -11.70 3.15
N ARG A 156 -8.73 -12.12 4.19
CA ARG A 156 -7.30 -11.81 4.29
C ARG A 156 -6.51 -12.39 3.11
N ARG A 157 -6.79 -13.63 2.73
CA ARG A 157 -6.16 -14.30 1.60
C ARG A 157 -6.39 -13.55 0.29
N LYS A 158 -7.64 -13.16 0.02
CA LYS A 158 -8.02 -12.40 -1.19
C LYS A 158 -7.31 -11.05 -1.26
N VAL A 159 -7.19 -10.35 -0.13
CA VAL A 159 -6.46 -9.08 -0.04
C VAL A 159 -4.96 -9.29 -0.25
N LEU A 160 -4.36 -10.33 0.35
CA LEU A 160 -2.92 -10.61 0.23
C LEU A 160 -2.53 -10.98 -1.21
N ILE A 161 -3.39 -11.73 -1.90
CA ILE A 161 -3.18 -12.14 -3.29
C ILE A 161 -3.46 -10.99 -4.28
N GLY A 162 -4.19 -9.96 -3.86
CA GLY A 162 -4.60 -8.83 -4.70
C GLY A 162 -5.89 -9.07 -5.50
N GLU A 163 -6.70 -10.07 -5.14
CA GLU A 163 -8.06 -10.23 -5.70
C GLU A 163 -8.98 -9.10 -5.20
N ILE A 164 -8.76 -8.64 -3.95
CA ILE A 164 -9.41 -7.46 -3.39
C ILE A 164 -8.36 -6.36 -3.24
N ASN A 165 -8.47 -5.33 -4.09
CA ASN A 165 -7.61 -4.15 -4.01
C ASN A 165 -7.97 -3.27 -2.81
N GLY A 166 -7.01 -2.48 -2.33
CA GLY A 166 -7.22 -1.54 -1.22
C GLY A 166 -8.37 -0.56 -1.47
N GLU A 167 -8.52 -0.06 -2.70
CA GLU A 167 -9.65 0.80 -3.08
C GLU A 167 -11.00 0.09 -2.97
N ARG A 168 -11.09 -1.15 -3.44
CA ARG A 168 -12.30 -1.97 -3.35
C ARG A 168 -12.65 -2.23 -1.88
N LEU A 169 -11.65 -2.59 -1.07
CA LEU A 169 -11.82 -2.87 0.35
C LEU A 169 -12.44 -1.69 1.12
N VAL A 170 -12.12 -0.45 0.74
CA VAL A 170 -12.70 0.74 1.36
C VAL A 170 -14.18 0.91 0.99
N THR A 171 -14.52 0.64 -0.26
CA THR A 171 -15.88 0.79 -0.78
C THR A 171 -16.83 -0.33 -0.36
N MET A 172 -16.29 -1.51 -0.02
CA MET A 172 -17.10 -2.66 0.40
C MET A 172 -17.90 -2.37 1.68
N ASP A 173 -19.08 -2.97 1.75
CA ASP A 173 -19.94 -2.92 2.92
C ASP A 173 -19.46 -3.87 4.03
N ARG A 174 -19.86 -3.58 5.27
CA ARG A 174 -19.50 -4.42 6.43
C ARG A 174 -20.04 -5.83 6.28
N GLU A 175 -21.20 -5.98 5.63
CA GLU A 175 -21.84 -7.25 5.37
C GLU A 175 -21.03 -8.05 4.35
N GLU A 176 -20.59 -7.41 3.25
CA GLU A 176 -19.81 -8.03 2.17
C GLU A 176 -18.40 -8.44 2.63
N MET A 177 -17.83 -7.75 3.63
CA MET A 177 -16.55 -8.14 4.24
C MET A 177 -16.66 -9.31 5.22
N GLY A 178 -17.87 -9.72 5.63
CA GLY A 178 -18.06 -10.84 6.56
C GLY A 178 -17.65 -12.18 5.96
N SER A 179 -17.54 -13.22 6.78
CA SER A 179 -17.34 -14.58 6.27
C SER A 179 -18.56 -15.03 5.43
N GLU A 180 -18.37 -15.94 4.49
CA GLU A 180 -19.45 -16.39 3.59
C GLU A 180 -20.69 -16.89 4.36
N LYS A 181 -20.47 -17.54 5.51
CA LYS A 181 -21.55 -17.98 6.42
C LYS A 181 -22.36 -16.80 6.94
N ILE A 182 -21.68 -15.74 7.40
CA ILE A 182 -22.33 -14.53 7.92
C ILE A 182 -23.02 -13.78 6.80
N GLN A 183 -22.42 -13.68 5.61
CA GLN A 183 -23.04 -13.07 4.44
C GLN A 183 -24.37 -13.75 4.09
N LYS A 184 -24.38 -15.09 3.99
CA LYS A 184 -25.59 -15.87 3.70
C LYS A 184 -26.65 -15.70 4.77
N GLU A 185 -26.27 -15.68 6.05
CA GLU A 185 -27.25 -15.50 7.13
C GLU A 185 -27.85 -14.10 7.14
N VAL A 186 -27.03 -13.06 6.93
CA VAL A 186 -27.54 -11.68 6.80
C VAL A 186 -28.49 -11.56 5.62
N GLN A 187 -28.18 -12.19 4.49
CA GLN A 187 -29.05 -12.21 3.32
C GLN A 187 -30.38 -12.90 3.61
N ARG A 188 -30.35 -14.06 4.26
CA ARG A 188 -31.56 -14.81 4.67
C ARG A 188 -32.44 -14.00 5.63
N ILE A 189 -31.85 -13.28 6.57
CA ILE A 189 -32.59 -12.41 7.49
C ILE A 189 -33.24 -11.26 6.73
N LYS A 190 -32.53 -10.62 5.79
CA LYS A 190 -33.06 -9.54 4.95
C LYS A 190 -34.23 -10.00 4.08
N GLU A 191 -34.11 -11.16 3.44
CA GLU A 191 -35.19 -11.75 2.63
C GLU A 191 -36.41 -12.09 3.47
N LYS A 192 -36.20 -12.71 4.64
CA LYS A 192 -37.29 -13.01 5.57
C LYS A 192 -37.99 -11.74 6.09
N ALA A 193 -37.25 -10.65 6.28
CA ALA A 193 -37.82 -9.37 6.65
C ALA A 193 -38.67 -8.77 5.51
N ARG A 194 -38.15 -8.75 4.28
CA ARG A 194 -38.88 -8.27 3.09
C ARG A 194 -40.17 -9.05 2.86
N PHE A 195 -40.11 -10.38 2.93
CA PHE A 195 -41.30 -11.22 2.74
C PHE A 195 -42.37 -10.96 3.80
N LYS A 196 -41.98 -10.73 5.06
CA LYS A 196 -42.91 -10.37 6.14
C LYS A 196 -43.57 -9.01 5.91
N GLU A 197 -42.83 -8.05 5.36
CA GLU A 197 -43.36 -6.73 5.03
C GLU A 197 -44.35 -6.79 3.86
N GLU A 198 -43.99 -7.50 2.79
CA GLU A 198 -44.86 -7.70 1.61
C GLU A 198 -46.16 -8.44 1.97
N THR A 199 -46.06 -9.49 2.79
CA THR A 199 -47.25 -10.22 3.28
C THR A 199 -48.12 -9.35 4.19
N GLY A 200 -47.52 -8.48 5.01
CA GLY A 200 -48.24 -7.49 5.82
C GLY A 200 -49.00 -6.49 4.96
N ILE A 201 -48.33 -5.91 3.94
CA ILE A 201 -48.91 -4.94 3.01
C ILE A 201 -50.05 -5.58 2.19
N ASN A 202 -49.84 -6.78 1.64
CA ASN A 202 -50.88 -7.49 0.89
C ASN A 202 -52.10 -7.80 1.75
N LYS A 203 -51.90 -8.17 3.02
CA LYS A 203 -53.02 -8.40 3.94
C LYS A 203 -53.80 -7.11 4.24
N MET A 204 -53.10 -5.98 4.37
CA MET A 204 -53.75 -4.68 4.56
C MET A 204 -54.51 -4.21 3.32
N LEU A 205 -53.94 -4.37 2.12
CA LEU A 205 -54.62 -4.06 0.84
C LEU A 205 -55.88 -4.90 0.67
N HIS A 206 -55.77 -6.21 0.86
CA HIS A 206 -56.93 -7.11 0.74
C HIS A 206 -58.02 -6.78 1.77
N SER A 207 -57.65 -6.37 2.98
CA SER A 207 -58.61 -5.91 3.98
C SER A 207 -59.26 -4.57 3.63
N ALA A 208 -58.56 -3.67 2.94
CA ALA A 208 -59.11 -2.40 2.49
C ALA A 208 -60.09 -2.58 1.33
N ASP A 209 -59.78 -3.47 0.38
CA ASP A 209 -60.68 -3.82 -0.73
C ASP A 209 -61.99 -4.43 -0.21
N LEU A 210 -61.92 -5.26 0.84
CA LEU A 210 -63.10 -5.87 1.47
C LEU A 210 -64.02 -4.85 2.19
N ILE A 211 -63.50 -3.70 2.59
CA ILE A 211 -64.27 -2.64 3.28
C ILE A 211 -64.96 -1.71 2.25
N MET A 212 -64.47 -1.68 1.01
CA MET A 212 -64.97 -0.82 -0.06
C MET A 212 -66.04 -1.47 -0.96
N THR A 213 -66.37 -2.75 -0.72
CA THR A 213 -67.37 -3.53 -1.49
C THR A 213 -68.61 -3.79 -0.63
#